data_AF-A0A7Y0IEF4-F1
#
_entry.id   AF-A0A7Y0IEF4-F1
#
_cell.length_a   1.000
_cell.length_b   1.000
_cell.length_c   1.000
_cell.angle_alpha   90.00
_cell.angle_beta   90.00
_cell.angle_gamma   90.00
#
_symmetry.space_group_name_H-M   'P 1'
#
loop_
_entity.id
_entity.type
_entity.pdbx_description
1 polymer ?
#
loop_
_entity_poly.entity_id
_entity_poly.type
_entity_poly.pdbx_seq_one_letter_code
_entity_poly.pdbx_strand_id
1 'polypeptide(L)'
;MRVVAELPHPECKITIFSMNQKYIVKFEQGTFEQSYKLAELDLSGGGVNDVFEIIDEVFIQTVIARFKIMRSDFTAAYNRHQY
;
A
#
# COMPACT_ATOMS: atom_id res chain seq x y z
N MET A 1 -11.75 -1.72 11.11
CA MET A 1 -10.56 -2.20 10.38
C MET A 1 -9.59 -2.77 11.41
N ARG A 2 -9.18 -4.03 11.29
CA ARG A 2 -8.23 -4.68 12.21
C ARG A 2 -6.87 -4.84 11.51
N VAL A 3 -5.77 -4.53 12.19
CA VAL A 3 -4.42 -4.83 11.70
C VAL A 3 -4.19 -6.34 11.79
N VAL A 4 -3.78 -6.93 10.66
CA VAL A 4 -3.46 -8.36 10.54
C VAL A 4 -1.94 -8.55 10.60
N ALA A 5 -1.19 -7.70 9.91
CA ALA A 5 0.27 -7.74 9.91
C ALA A 5 0.86 -6.36 9.58
N GLU A 6 2.10 -6.14 10.01
CA GLU A 6 2.93 -5.02 9.58
C GLU A 6 4.24 -5.58 9.05
N LEU A 7 4.65 -5.17 7.85
CA LEU A 7 5.93 -5.54 7.28
C LEU A 7 6.86 -4.32 7.33
N PRO A 8 8.00 -4.41 8.02
CA PRO A 8 8.98 -3.33 8.01
C PRO A 8 9.66 -3.27 6.64
N HIS A 9 9.75 -2.08 6.06
CA HIS A 9 10.55 -1.81 4.87
C HIS A 9 11.27 -0.47 5.04
N PRO A 10 12.54 -0.32 4.63
CA PRO A 10 13.31 0.91 4.87
C PRO A 10 12.70 2.17 4.24
N GLU A 11 12.00 2.04 3.11
CA GLU A 11 11.50 3.18 2.33
C GLU A 11 10.01 3.50 2.51
N CYS A 12 9.22 2.58 3.09
CA CYS A 12 7.79 2.78 3.33
C CYS A 12 7.29 1.84 4.43
N LYS A 13 6.20 2.22 5.11
CA LYS A 13 5.52 1.32 6.04
C LYS A 13 4.49 0.49 5.26
N ILE A 14 4.45 -0.82 5.50
CA ILE A 14 3.48 -1.72 4.90
C ILE A 14 2.59 -2.29 6.01
N THR A 15 1.28 -2.08 5.91
CA THR A 15 0.30 -2.60 6.87
C THR A 15 -0.79 -3.37 6.13
N ILE A 16 -1.05 -4.60 6.57
CA ILE A 16 -2.17 -5.40 6.09
C ILE A 16 -3.30 -5.30 7.09
N PHE A 17 -4.46 -4.89 6.62
CA PHE A 17 -5.68 -4.85 7.39
C PHE A 17 -6.68 -5.90 6.91
N SER A 18 -7.55 -6.37 7.80
CA SER A 18 -8.78 -7.08 7.44
C SER A 18 -9.98 -6.20 7.80
N MET A 19 -10.90 -6.06 6.85
CA MET A 19 -12.15 -5.34 7.04
C MET A 19 -13.19 -5.79 6.02
N ASN A 20 -14.35 -6.25 6.49
CA ASN A 20 -15.49 -6.62 5.66
C ASN A 20 -15.13 -7.65 4.58
N GLN A 21 -14.52 -8.78 4.99
CA GLN A 21 -14.14 -9.89 4.09
C GLN A 21 -13.16 -9.47 2.99
N LYS A 22 -12.34 -8.45 3.28
CA LYS A 22 -11.29 -7.96 2.41
C LYS A 22 -10.01 -7.79 3.19
N TYR A 23 -8.90 -8.18 2.57
CA TYR A 23 -7.60 -7.70 2.96
C TYR A 23 -7.32 -6.36 2.27
N ILE A 24 -6.73 -5.44 3.03
CA ILE A 24 -6.31 -4.12 2.53
C ILE A 24 -4.82 -4.01 2.80
N VAL A 25 -4.02 -4.01 1.74
CA VAL A 25 -2.59 -3.74 1.81
C VAL A 25 -2.40 -2.23 1.68
N LYS A 26 -1.95 -1.59 2.74
CA LYS A 26 -1.64 -0.16 2.74
C LYS A 26 -0.14 0.04 2.81
N PHE A 27 0.37 0.84 1.89
CA PHE A 27 1.72 1.37 1.90
C PHE A 27 1.66 2.84 2.28
N GLU A 28 2.57 3.29 3.15
CA GLU A 28 2.62 4.67 3.65
C GLU A 28 4.05 5.22 3.53
N GLN A 29 4.20 6.41 2.93
CA GLN A 29 5.46 7.15 2.87
C GLN A 29 5.22 8.63 3.17
N GLY A 30 5.53 9.05 4.40
CA GLY A 30 5.28 10.41 4.86
C GLY A 30 3.78 10.71 4.86
N THR A 31 3.34 11.67 4.03
CA THR A 31 1.93 12.09 3.89
C THR A 31 1.17 11.33 2.81
N PHE A 32 1.82 10.42 2.09
CA PHE A 32 1.20 9.69 0.99
C PHE A 32 0.88 8.26 1.40
N GLU A 33 -0.26 7.77 0.92
CA GLU A 33 -0.66 6.37 1.07
C GLU A 33 -1.09 5.76 -0.27
N GLN A 34 -0.80 4.47 -0.45
CA GLN A 34 -1.33 3.64 -1.54
C GLN A 34 -2.03 2.43 -0.92
N SER A 35 -3.29 2.21 -1.27
CA SER A 35 -4.11 1.12 -0.70
C SER A 35 -4.63 0.18 -1.78
N TYR A 36 -4.34 -1.12 -1.63
CA TYR A 36 -4.77 -2.19 -2.53
C TYR A 36 -5.74 -3.12 -1.78
N LYS A 37 -6.88 -3.44 -2.38
CA LYS A 37 -7.94 -4.24 -1.74
C LYS A 37 -8.08 -5.58 -2.45
N LEU A 38 -8.10 -6.65 -1.68
CA LEU A 38 -8.24 -8.04 -2.14
C LEU A 38 -9.44 -8.65 -1.43
N ALA A 39 -10.36 -9.27 -2.18
CA ALA A 39 -11.45 -10.01 -1.54
C ALA A 39 -10.90 -11.33 -0.98
N GLU A 40 -11.30 -11.70 0.23
CA GLU A 40 -10.84 -12.95 0.86
C GLU A 40 -11.25 -14.18 0.03
N LEU A 41 -12.35 -14.10 -0.70
CA LEU A 41 -12.85 -15.15 -1.60
C LEU A 41 -12.00 -15.37 -2.85
N ASP A 42 -11.23 -14.36 -3.28
CA ASP A 42 -10.35 -14.45 -4.45
C ASP A 42 -9.01 -15.11 -4.11
N LEU A 43 -8.73 -15.31 -2.83
CA LEU A 43 -7.52 -15.95 -2.32
C LEU A 43 -7.78 -17.46 -2.23
N SER A 44 -6.79 -18.27 -2.59
CA SER A 44 -6.94 -19.73 -2.83
C SER A 44 -7.05 -20.54 -1.54
N GLY A 45 -7.54 -19.92 -0.46
CA GLY A 45 -7.68 -20.51 0.87
C GLY A 45 -6.48 -20.29 1.80
N GLY A 46 -5.38 -19.69 1.33
CA GLY A 46 -4.21 -19.40 2.18
C GLY A 46 -4.35 -18.13 3.03
N GLY A 47 -5.47 -17.40 2.89
CA GLY A 47 -5.81 -16.25 3.73
C GLY A 47 -4.76 -15.15 3.62
N VAL A 48 -4.24 -14.67 4.75
CA VAL A 48 -3.20 -13.62 4.75
C VAL A 48 -1.89 -14.07 4.09
N ASN A 49 -1.60 -15.37 4.02
CA ASN A 49 -0.34 -15.84 3.41
C ASN A 49 -0.29 -15.56 1.91
N ASP A 50 -1.41 -15.76 1.21
CA ASP A 50 -1.54 -15.41 -0.22
C ASP A 50 -1.29 -13.90 -0.43
N VAL A 51 -1.67 -13.06 0.54
CA VAL A 51 -1.39 -11.62 0.50
C VAL A 51 0.10 -11.33 0.63
N PHE A 52 0.84 -12.08 1.46
CA PHE A 52 2.30 -11.93 1.56
C PHE A 52 3.01 -12.31 0.26
N GLU A 53 2.53 -13.33 -0.44
CA GLU A 53 3.09 -13.74 -1.74
C GLU A 53 2.88 -12.67 -2.82
N ILE A 54 1.75 -11.96 -2.79
CA ILE A 54 1.47 -10.84 -3.70
C ILE A 54 2.36 -9.62 -3.40
N ILE A 55 2.73 -9.40 -2.13
CA ILE A 55 3.59 -8.29 -1.70
C ILE A 55 5.07 -8.69 -1.87
N ASP A 56 5.45 -9.04 -3.09
CA ASP A 56 6.83 -9.35 -3.42
C ASP A 56 7.69 -8.09 -3.61
N GLU A 57 9.01 -8.29 -3.68
CA GLU A 57 9.98 -7.20 -3.86
C GLU A 57 9.70 -6.40 -5.15
N VAL A 58 9.32 -7.09 -6.23
CA VAL A 58 9.05 -6.45 -7.53
C VAL A 58 7.90 -5.46 -7.39
N PHE A 59 6.80 -5.88 -6.76
CA PHE A 59 5.64 -5.04 -6.52
C PHE A 59 5.99 -3.89 -5.57
N ILE A 60 6.70 -4.14 -4.47
CA ILE A 60 7.14 -3.11 -3.52
C ILE A 60 7.94 -2.02 -4.25
N GLN A 61 8.87 -2.39 -5.14
CA GLN A 61 9.65 -1.42 -5.92
C GLN A 61 8.76 -0.55 -6.82
N THR A 62 7.70 -1.13 -7.42
CA THR A 62 6.73 -0.33 -8.19
C THR A 62 5.94 0.65 -7.31
N VAL A 63 5.58 0.25 -6.08
CA VAL A 63 4.89 1.11 -5.12
C VAL A 63 5.80 2.27 -4.70
N ILE A 64 7.07 2.00 -4.43
CA ILE A 64 8.07 3.03 -4.08
C ILE A 64 8.24 4.01 -5.24
N ALA A 65 8.32 3.53 -6.48
CA ALA A 65 8.38 4.39 -7.66
C ALA A 65 7.13 5.27 -7.79
N ARG A 66 5.94 4.73 -7.51
CA ARG A 66 4.69 5.51 -7.51
C ARG A 66 4.69 6.62 -6.45
N PHE A 67 5.26 6.40 -5.26
CA PHE A 67 5.37 7.49 -4.28
C PHE A 67 6.21 8.68 -4.77
N LYS A 68 7.25 8.43 -5.56
CA LYS A 68 8.06 9.51 -6.18
C LYS A 68 7.20 10.35 -7.14
N ILE A 69 6.37 9.68 -7.94
CA ILE A 69 5.44 10.33 -8.88
C ILE A 69 4.36 11.11 -8.11
N MET A 70 3.69 10.48 -7.14
CA MET A 70 2.67 11.12 -6.29
C MET A 70 3.20 12.40 -5.66
N ARG A 71 4.43 12.36 -5.14
CA ARG A 71 5.09 13.54 -4.56
C ARG A 71 5.30 14.64 -5.58
N SER A 72 5.85 14.31 -6.75
CA SER A 72 6.06 15.29 -7.83
C SER A 72 4.76 15.95 -8.26
N ASP A 73 3.71 15.16 -8.47
CA ASP A 73 2.41 15.64 -8.93
C ASP A 73 1.74 16.53 -7.90
N PHE A 74 1.78 16.12 -6.62
CA PHE A 74 1.22 16.90 -5.53
C PHE A 74 1.99 18.21 -5.31
N THR A 75 3.32 18.18 -5.32
CA THR A 75 4.14 19.41 -5.20
C THR A 75 3.87 20.36 -6.37
N ALA A 76 3.79 19.86 -7.60
CA ALA A 76 3.46 20.67 -8.76
C ALA A 76 2.06 21.30 -8.63
N ALA A 77 1.06 20.54 -8.16
CA ALA A 77 -0.28 21.05 -7.92
C ALA A 77 -0.30 22.12 -6.83
N TYR A 78 0.36 21.85 -5.71
CA TYR A 78 0.46 22.78 -4.59
C TYR A 78 1.07 24.12 -5.02
N ASN A 79 2.19 24.08 -5.74
CA ASN A 79 2.89 25.29 -6.20
C ASN A 79 2.06 26.15 -7.17
N ARG A 80 1.11 25.59 -7.92
CA ARG A 80 0.20 26.37 -8.78
C ARG A 80 -0.80 27.22 -8.00
N HIS A 81 -1.07 26.87 -6.74
CA HIS A 81 -2.08 27.50 -5.89
C HIS A 81 -1.49 28.26 -4.70
N GLN A 82 -0.16 28.35 -4.59
CA GLN A 82 0.53 29.23 -3.66
C GLN A 82 0.72 30.61 -4.33
N TYR A 83 -0.31 31.46 -4.25
CA TYR A 83 -0.21 32.90 -4.49
C TYR A 83 -0.41 33.65 -3.18
#